data_AF-A0A7S0FI17-F1
#
_entry.id   AF-A0A7S0FI17-F1
#
_cell.length_a   1.000
_cell.length_b   1.000
_cell.length_c   1.000
_cell.angle_alpha   90.00
_cell.angle_beta   90.00
_cell.angle_gamma   90.00
#
_symmetry.space_group_name_H-M   'P 1'
#
loop_
_entity.id
_entity.type
_entity.pdbx_description
1 polymer ?
#
loop_
_entity_poly.entity_id
_entity_poly.type
_entity_poly.pdbx_seq_one_letter_code
_entity_poly.pdbx_strand_id
1 'polypeptide(L)'
;VCTLYPPVPGSLGRVGGSYNVVRSHVFKMIYRYLEERPDIRTKLADNSVVSIPATRKILEELRASYDGLSDGEWESCKSSKTGSSWYRRHRDAATRVHRRGGDASNAGSLNEITSIEEKKRIMKERLRKLKEQKEERTKVFLVGYYTCTFSYYTMYSTN
;
A
#
# COMPACT_ATOMS: atom_id res chain seq x y z
N VAL A 1 8.21 -27.88 4.08
CA VAL A 1 9.42 -27.31 4.70
C VAL A 1 10.26 -26.67 3.61
N CYS A 2 10.57 -25.37 3.67
CA CYS A 2 11.40 -24.66 2.68
C CYS A 2 12.89 -25.00 2.82
N THR A 3 13.22 -26.29 2.84
CA THR A 3 14.58 -26.82 2.94
C THR A 3 15.15 -27.27 1.60
N LEU A 4 14.31 -27.40 0.56
CA LEU A 4 14.69 -28.00 -0.71
C LEU A 4 15.31 -27.01 -1.72
N TYR A 5 15.13 -25.70 -1.53
CA TYR A 5 15.66 -24.68 -2.42
C TYR A 5 16.22 -23.52 -1.60
N PRO A 6 17.48 -23.59 -1.13
CA PRO A 6 18.10 -22.41 -0.55
C PRO A 6 18.14 -21.30 -1.62
N PRO A 7 17.79 -20.06 -1.28
CA PRO A 7 17.89 -18.95 -2.22
C PRO A 7 19.34 -18.83 -2.72
N VAL A 8 19.47 -18.55 -4.03
CA VAL A 8 20.72 -18.56 -4.80
C VAL A 8 21.86 -17.86 -4.04
N PRO A 9 23.07 -18.45 -3.95
CA PRO A 9 24.21 -17.82 -3.29
C PRO A 9 24.46 -16.44 -3.89
N GLY A 10 24.42 -15.39 -3.06
CA GLY A 10 24.61 -13.99 -3.48
C GLY A 10 23.34 -13.12 -3.47
N SER A 11 22.12 -13.68 -3.39
CA SER A 11 20.90 -12.89 -3.16
C SER A 11 20.66 -12.55 -1.68
N LEU A 12 21.52 -13.07 -0.81
CA LEU A 12 21.55 -12.78 0.62
C LEU A 12 22.50 -11.60 0.86
N GLY A 13 21.98 -10.38 0.76
CA GLY A 13 22.71 -9.20 1.24
C GLY A 13 23.23 -9.43 2.66
N ARG A 14 24.39 -8.83 2.99
CA ARG A 14 25.20 -9.04 4.21
C ARG A 14 24.43 -9.04 5.54
N VAL A 15 23.19 -8.55 5.59
CA VAL A 15 22.28 -8.60 6.74
C VAL A 15 20.86 -8.95 6.26
N GLY A 16 20.41 -10.18 6.45
CA GLY A 16 18.98 -10.54 6.40
C GLY A 16 18.31 -10.73 5.02
N GLY A 17 19.02 -10.96 3.91
CA GLY A 17 18.47 -10.99 2.53
C GLY A 17 17.09 -11.66 2.30
N SER A 18 17.01 -12.95 1.98
CA SER A 18 15.73 -13.63 1.69
C SER A 18 14.75 -13.59 2.86
N TYR A 19 15.28 -13.52 4.08
CA TYR A 19 14.48 -13.40 5.28
C TYR A 19 13.73 -12.06 5.36
N ASN A 20 14.31 -10.94 4.90
CA ASN A 20 13.60 -9.66 4.82
C ASN A 20 12.39 -9.74 3.90
N VAL A 21 12.45 -10.56 2.84
CA VAL A 21 11.30 -10.85 1.97
C VAL A 21 10.23 -11.60 2.76
N VAL A 22 10.61 -12.66 3.48
CA VAL A 22 9.68 -13.42 4.35
C VAL A 22 9.04 -12.50 5.40
N ARG A 23 9.84 -11.70 6.11
CA ARG A 23 9.39 -10.73 7.10
C ARG A 23 8.40 -9.73 6.49
N SER A 24 8.68 -9.22 5.30
CA SER A 24 7.78 -8.32 4.58
C SER A 24 6.44 -8.99 4.21
N HIS A 25 6.44 -10.28 3.88
CA HIS A 25 5.21 -11.04 3.66
C HIS A 25 4.42 -11.27 4.95
N VAL A 26 5.11 -11.60 6.04
CA VAL A 26 4.47 -11.72 7.36
C VAL A 26 3.77 -10.41 7.72
N PHE A 27 4.45 -9.27 7.61
CA PHE A 27 3.86 -7.95 7.81
C PHE A 27 2.55 -7.75 7.02
N LYS A 28 2.52 -8.16 5.76
CA LYS A 28 1.32 -8.07 4.90
C LYS A 28 0.19 -8.99 5.36
N MET A 29 0.53 -10.22 5.77
CA MET A 29 -0.46 -11.21 6.20
C MET A 29 -1.14 -10.80 7.50
N ILE A 30 -0.36 -10.29 8.46
CA ILE A 30 -0.86 -9.94 9.79
C ILE A 30 -1.11 -8.44 9.99
N TYR A 31 -1.05 -7.65 8.92
CA TYR A 31 -1.13 -6.18 8.95
C TYR A 31 -2.27 -5.65 9.85
N ARG A 32 -3.46 -6.24 9.76
CA ARG A 32 -4.63 -5.82 10.57
C ARG A 32 -4.40 -5.95 12.08
N TYR A 33 -3.72 -7.01 12.52
CA TYR A 33 -3.43 -7.26 13.92
C TYR A 33 -2.32 -6.31 14.41
N LEU A 34 -1.39 -5.96 13.50
CA LEU A 34 -0.32 -5.00 13.78
C LEU A 34 -0.81 -3.55 13.91
N GLU A 35 -1.95 -3.20 13.32
CA GLU A 35 -2.57 -1.87 13.55
C GLU A 35 -3.15 -1.76 14.97
N GLU A 36 -3.55 -2.88 15.58
CA GLU A 36 -4.09 -2.92 16.95
C GLU A 36 -2.98 -3.05 18.00
N ARG A 37 -1.86 -3.65 17.61
CA ARG A 37 -0.70 -3.95 18.48
C ARG A 37 0.57 -3.29 17.92
N PRO A 38 0.73 -1.96 18.09
CA PRO A 38 1.89 -1.22 17.58
C PRO A 38 3.21 -1.65 18.23
N ASP A 39 3.14 -2.23 19.44
CA ASP A 39 4.26 -2.87 20.14
C ASP A 39 4.81 -4.05 19.35
N ILE A 40 3.94 -4.99 18.95
CA ILE A 40 4.31 -6.16 18.13
C ILE A 40 4.79 -5.72 16.75
N ARG A 41 4.17 -4.68 16.17
CA ARG A 41 4.61 -4.09 14.89
C ARG A 41 6.05 -3.59 14.99
N THR A 42 6.38 -2.90 16.07
CA THR A 42 7.72 -2.34 16.30
C THR A 42 8.73 -3.46 16.54
N LYS A 43 8.39 -4.46 17.36
CA LYS A 43 9.23 -5.66 17.57
C LYS A 43 9.53 -6.37 16.25
N LEU A 44 8.53 -6.59 15.41
CA LEU A 44 8.72 -7.25 14.11
C LEU A 44 9.54 -6.40 13.13
N ALA A 45 9.48 -5.07 13.25
CA ALA A 45 10.22 -4.15 12.38
C ALA A 45 11.70 -4.04 12.76
N ASP A 46 12.06 -4.43 13.98
CA ASP A 46 13.44 -4.39 14.46
C ASP A 46 14.36 -5.23 13.56
N ASN A 47 15.49 -4.62 13.21
CA ASN A 47 16.54 -5.24 12.39
C ASN A 47 17.30 -6.34 13.15
N SER A 48 17.13 -6.45 14.46
CA SER A 48 17.63 -7.58 15.26
C SER A 48 16.89 -8.89 14.97
N VAL A 49 15.65 -8.82 14.47
CA VAL A 49 14.83 -9.99 14.15
C VAL A 49 15.20 -10.49 12.76
N VAL A 50 16.23 -11.33 12.66
CA VAL A 50 16.80 -11.79 11.37
C VAL A 50 16.53 -13.27 11.04
N SER A 51 15.67 -13.96 11.81
CA SER A 51 15.43 -15.40 11.64
C SER A 51 13.97 -15.81 11.79
N ILE A 52 13.60 -16.92 11.13
CA ILE A 52 12.25 -17.49 11.20
C ILE A 52 11.85 -17.85 12.64
N PRO A 53 12.71 -18.49 13.47
CA PRO A 53 12.37 -18.77 14.87
C PRO A 53 12.10 -17.49 15.68
N ALA A 54 12.85 -16.41 15.45
CA ALA A 54 12.61 -15.14 16.13
C ALA A 54 11.25 -14.54 15.74
N THR A 55 10.91 -14.53 14.45
CA THR A 55 9.57 -14.12 13.99
C THR A 55 8.48 -14.99 14.61
N ARG A 56 8.69 -16.32 14.70
CA ARG A 56 7.69 -17.24 15.27
C ARG A 56 7.34 -16.89 16.71
N LYS A 57 8.33 -16.58 17.55
CA LYS A 57 8.09 -16.15 18.94
C LYS A 57 7.21 -14.90 19.00
N ILE A 58 7.48 -13.92 18.14
CA ILE A 58 6.66 -12.69 18.05
C ILE A 58 5.21 -13.02 17.63
N LEU A 59 5.03 -13.97 16.71
CA LEU A 59 3.70 -14.41 16.29
C LEU A 59 2.96 -15.21 17.38
N GLU A 60 3.69 -15.96 18.20
CA GLU A 60 3.12 -16.65 19.36
C GLU A 60 2.66 -15.65 20.43
N GLU A 61 3.44 -14.59 20.70
CA GLU A 61 3.00 -13.48 21.56
C GLU A 61 1.74 -12.81 21.03
N LEU A 62 1.70 -12.55 19.71
CA LEU A 62 0.52 -11.99 19.06
C LEU A 62 -0.69 -12.91 19.23
N ARG A 63 -0.54 -14.21 18.95
CA ARG A 63 -1.61 -15.19 19.10
C ARG A 63 -2.13 -15.24 20.54
N ALA A 64 -1.23 -15.32 21.53
CA ALA A 64 -1.60 -15.38 22.94
C ALA A 64 -2.45 -14.17 23.36
N SER A 65 -2.24 -13.01 22.72
CA SER A 65 -3.04 -11.83 22.98
C SER A 65 -4.47 -11.87 22.48
N TYR A 66 -4.78 -12.74 21.50
CA TYR A 66 -6.14 -12.93 20.98
C TYR A 66 -6.78 -14.21 21.52
N ASP A 67 -6.01 -15.23 21.88
CA ASP A 67 -6.54 -16.50 22.44
C ASP A 67 -7.32 -16.27 23.76
N GLY A 68 -7.04 -15.19 24.49
CA GLY A 68 -7.71 -14.84 25.75
C GLY A 68 -8.95 -13.96 25.61
N LEU A 69 -9.33 -13.56 24.39
CA LEU A 69 -10.46 -12.65 24.18
C LEU A 69 -11.79 -13.42 24.18
N SER A 70 -12.81 -12.84 24.81
CA SER A 70 -14.19 -13.30 24.64
C SER A 70 -14.74 -12.95 23.25
N ASP A 71 -15.80 -13.63 22.81
CA ASP A 71 -16.43 -13.39 21.50
C ASP A 71 -16.85 -11.93 21.31
N GLY A 72 -17.34 -11.27 22.37
CA GLY A 72 -17.73 -9.86 22.32
C GLY A 72 -16.54 -8.91 22.14
N GLU A 73 -15.41 -9.22 22.79
CA GLU A 73 -14.17 -8.44 22.64
C GLU A 73 -13.54 -8.66 21.26
N TRP A 74 -13.60 -9.89 20.74
CA TRP A 74 -13.17 -10.20 19.38
C TRP A 74 -13.94 -9.40 18.33
N GLU A 75 -15.27 -9.36 18.42
CA GLU A 75 -16.10 -8.60 17.47
C GLU A 75 -15.85 -7.08 17.55
N SER A 76 -15.44 -6.58 18.71
CA SER A 76 -15.06 -5.17 18.88
C SER A 76 -13.73 -4.80 18.19
N CYS A 77 -12.86 -5.78 17.94
CA CYS A 77 -11.58 -5.57 17.29
C CYS A 77 -11.77 -5.15 15.80
N LYS A 78 -10.87 -4.33 15.27
CA LYS A 78 -10.84 -3.98 13.84
C LYS A 78 -10.41 -5.18 12.99
N SER A 79 -9.67 -6.12 13.57
CA SER A 79 -9.12 -7.31 12.94
C SER A 79 -10.17 -8.38 12.64
N SER A 80 -11.28 -8.42 13.38
CA SER A 80 -12.44 -9.28 13.11
C SER A 80 -13.18 -8.86 11.83
N LYS A 81 -13.15 -7.57 11.49
CA LYS A 81 -13.83 -7.03 10.30
C LYS A 81 -13.16 -7.48 9.01
N THR A 82 -13.92 -8.12 8.15
CA THR A 82 -13.48 -8.70 6.87
C THR A 82 -12.76 -7.70 5.93
N GLY A 83 -13.12 -6.41 5.98
CA GLY A 83 -12.54 -5.35 5.15
C GLY A 83 -11.16 -4.83 5.59
N SER A 84 -10.68 -5.21 6.77
CA SER A 84 -9.39 -4.73 7.31
C SER A 84 -8.17 -5.43 6.68
N SER A 85 -8.38 -6.58 6.01
CA SER A 85 -7.31 -7.35 5.38
C SER A 85 -6.62 -6.57 4.26
N TRP A 86 -5.32 -6.31 4.43
CA TRP A 86 -4.47 -5.68 3.41
C TRP A 86 -4.52 -6.45 2.08
N TYR A 87 -4.47 -7.78 2.12
CA TYR A 87 -4.55 -8.63 0.93
C TYR A 87 -5.87 -8.46 0.18
N ARG A 88 -7.01 -8.39 0.88
CA ARG A 88 -8.32 -8.18 0.23
C ARG A 88 -8.40 -6.78 -0.38
N ARG A 89 -8.03 -5.73 0.36
CA ARG A 89 -8.03 -4.35 -0.17
C ARG A 89 -7.17 -4.21 -1.43
N HIS A 90 -5.98 -4.81 -1.43
CA HIS A 90 -5.05 -4.72 -2.56
C HIS A 90 -5.49 -5.57 -3.75
N ARG A 91 -6.05 -6.78 -3.52
CA ARG A 91 -6.61 -7.60 -4.60
C ARG A 91 -7.86 -6.98 -5.17
N ASP A 92 -8.80 -6.54 -4.33
CA ASP A 92 -10.04 -5.89 -4.78
C ASP A 92 -9.75 -4.62 -5.58
N ALA A 93 -8.71 -3.85 -5.22
CA ALA A 93 -8.25 -2.73 -6.02
C ALA A 93 -7.77 -3.17 -7.42
N ALA A 94 -6.96 -4.24 -7.50
CA ALA A 94 -6.53 -4.80 -8.78
C ALA A 94 -7.74 -5.32 -9.60
N THR A 95 -8.67 -6.03 -8.97
CA THR A 95 -9.90 -6.52 -9.62
C THR A 95 -10.77 -5.36 -10.10
N ARG A 96 -10.87 -4.26 -9.35
CA ARG A 96 -11.59 -3.04 -9.78
C ARG A 96 -10.93 -2.37 -10.98
N VAL A 97 -9.59 -2.33 -11.02
CA VAL A 97 -8.84 -1.82 -12.18
C VAL A 97 -9.08 -2.72 -13.40
N HIS A 98 -9.04 -4.04 -13.23
CA HIS A 98 -9.34 -4.98 -14.31
C HIS A 98 -10.81 -4.91 -14.78
N ARG A 99 -11.79 -4.75 -13.87
CA ARG A 99 -13.20 -4.52 -14.26
C ARG A 99 -13.40 -3.17 -14.97
N ARG A 100 -12.74 -2.10 -14.52
CA ARG A 100 -12.75 -0.80 -15.24
C ARG A 100 -12.04 -0.86 -16.60
N GLY A 101 -11.11 -1.79 -16.78
CA GLY A 101 -10.52 -2.09 -18.09
C GLY A 101 -11.46 -2.90 -19.00
N GLY A 102 -12.41 -3.65 -18.43
CA GLY A 102 -13.45 -4.38 -19.17
C GLY A 102 -14.63 -3.49 -19.58
N ASP A 103 -15.04 -2.56 -18.73
CA ASP A 103 -16.08 -1.55 -19.03
C ASP A 103 -15.51 -0.27 -19.68
N ALA A 104 -14.26 -0.29 -20.14
CA ALA A 104 -13.76 0.65 -21.14
C ALA A 104 -14.33 0.28 -22.52
N SER A 105 -15.64 0.08 -22.60
CA SER A 105 -16.46 -0.01 -23.81
C SER A 105 -16.57 1.32 -24.57
N ASN A 106 -15.74 2.32 -24.23
CA ASN A 106 -15.41 3.45 -25.10
C ASN A 106 -14.10 3.24 -25.89
N ALA A 107 -13.66 1.99 -26.07
CA ALA A 107 -12.75 1.61 -27.15
C ALA A 107 -13.43 1.56 -28.55
N GLY A 108 -14.71 1.93 -28.64
CA GLY A 108 -15.48 1.94 -29.89
C GLY A 108 -15.13 3.05 -30.89
N SER A 109 -14.16 3.93 -30.64
CA SER A 109 -13.84 5.04 -31.56
C SER A 109 -12.38 5.04 -32.07
N LEU A 110 -11.50 4.18 -31.55
CA LEU A 110 -10.08 4.16 -31.95
C LEU A 110 -9.72 3.06 -32.95
N ASN A 111 -10.64 2.13 -33.21
CA ASN A 111 -10.49 1.09 -34.24
C ASN A 111 -10.87 1.57 -35.64
N GLU A 112 -11.60 2.68 -35.78
CA GLU A 112 -11.89 3.31 -37.09
C GLU A 112 -10.71 4.11 -37.65
N ILE A 113 -9.70 4.40 -36.84
CA ILE A 113 -8.52 5.16 -37.26
C ILE A 113 -7.48 4.16 -37.77
N THR A 114 -7.28 4.13 -39.08
CA THR A 114 -6.48 3.10 -39.77
C THR A 114 -4.96 3.35 -39.72
N SER A 115 -4.51 4.59 -39.58
CA SER A 115 -3.07 4.93 -39.57
C SER A 115 -2.46 4.93 -38.16
N ILE A 116 -1.31 4.28 -38.02
CA ILE A 116 -0.50 4.20 -36.80
C ILE A 116 0.01 5.59 -36.38
N GLU A 117 0.31 6.47 -37.34
CA GLU A 117 0.76 7.85 -37.12
C GLU A 117 -0.33 8.67 -36.42
N GLU A 118 -1.58 8.48 -36.82
CA GLU A 118 -2.72 9.18 -36.23
C GLU A 118 -3.00 8.71 -34.79
N LYS A 119 -2.85 7.41 -34.53
CA LYS A 119 -2.91 6.84 -33.16
C LYS A 119 -1.82 7.43 -32.27
N LYS A 120 -0.59 7.57 -32.77
CA LYS A 120 0.53 8.20 -32.04
C LYS A 120 0.23 9.67 -31.73
N ARG A 121 -0.37 10.40 -32.67
CA ARG A 121 -0.76 11.82 -32.49
C ARG A 121 -1.82 11.96 -31.39
N ILE A 122 -2.87 11.16 -31.44
CA ILE A 122 -3.95 11.18 -30.44
C ILE A 122 -3.43 10.79 -29.06
N MET A 123 -2.55 9.79 -28.98
CA MET A 123 -1.94 9.38 -27.71
C MET A 123 -1.04 10.47 -27.13
N LYS A 124 -0.20 11.12 -27.95
CA LYS A 124 0.63 12.25 -27.51
C LYS A 124 -0.21 13.40 -26.98
N GLU A 125 -1.30 13.73 -27.66
CA GLU A 125 -2.20 14.81 -27.25
C GLU A 125 -2.93 14.48 -25.93
N ARG A 126 -3.36 13.23 -25.74
CA ARG A 126 -3.91 12.76 -24.46
C ARG A 126 -2.91 12.87 -23.32
N LEU A 127 -1.66 12.45 -23.54
CA LEU A 127 -0.59 12.54 -22.54
C LEU A 127 -0.27 13.99 -22.18
N ARG A 128 -0.31 14.91 -23.15
CA ARG A 128 -0.13 16.34 -22.92
C ARG A 128 -1.21 16.90 -22.01
N LYS A 129 -2.49 16.64 -22.32
CA LYS A 129 -3.63 17.06 -21.49
C LYS A 129 -3.58 16.51 -20.06
N LEU A 130 -3.17 15.25 -19.89
CA LEU A 130 -3.02 14.65 -18.56
C LEU A 130 -1.87 15.28 -17.75
N LYS A 131 -0.78 15.71 -18.41
CA LYS A 131 0.30 16.45 -17.75
C LYS A 131 -0.16 17.85 -17.34
N GLU A 132 -0.86 18.57 -18.22
CA GLU A 132 -1.41 19.90 -17.94
C GLU A 132 -2.38 19.85 -16.74
N GLN A 133 -3.31 18.89 -16.71
CA GLN A 133 -4.23 18.69 -15.58
C GLN A 133 -3.51 18.35 -14.26
N LYS A 134 -2.42 17.57 -14.32
CA LYS A 134 -1.60 17.26 -13.15
C LYS A 134 -0.88 18.49 -12.62
N GLU A 135 -0.34 19.31 -13.51
CA GLU A 135 0.34 20.55 -13.16
C GLU A 135 -0.64 21.57 -12.57
N GLU A 136 -1.83 21.67 -13.13
CA GLU A 136 -2.90 22.55 -12.64
C GLU A 136 -3.41 22.11 -11.26
N ARG A 137 -3.63 20.81 -11.02
CA ARG A 137 -3.90 20.30 -9.66
C ARG A 137 -2.79 20.62 -8.67
N THR A 138 -1.53 20.61 -9.12
CA THR A 138 -0.38 20.93 -8.27
C THR A 138 -0.33 22.43 -7.95
N LYS A 139 -0.66 23.30 -8.91
CA LYS A 139 -0.77 24.76 -8.71
C LYS A 139 -1.91 25.13 -7.77
N VAL A 140 -3.09 24.52 -7.93
CA VAL A 140 -4.23 24.72 -7.01
C VAL A 140 -3.86 24.31 -5.57
N PHE A 141 -3.10 23.23 -5.42
CA PHE A 141 -2.62 22.78 -4.11
C PHE A 141 -1.63 23.79 -3.48
N LEU A 142 -0.71 24.35 -4.26
CA LEU A 142 0.23 25.37 -3.77
C LEU A 142 -0.46 26.69 -3.42
N VAL A 143 -1.40 27.18 -4.25
CA VAL A 143 -2.14 28.42 -3.98
C VAL A 143 -2.99 28.31 -2.70
N GLY A 144 -3.61 27.16 -2.46
CA GLY A 144 -4.36 26.90 -1.22
C GLY A 144 -3.49 26.87 0.04
N TYR A 145 -2.22 26.45 -0.07
CA TYR A 145 -1.27 26.51 1.03
C TYR A 145 -0.84 27.96 1.32
N TYR A 146 -0.55 28.76 0.30
CA TYR A 146 -0.13 30.16 0.48
C TYR A 146 -1.24 31.05 1.06
N THR A 147 -2.51 30.86 0.69
CA THR A 147 -3.63 31.64 1.25
C THR A 147 -3.95 31.25 2.69
N CYS A 148 -3.78 29.97 3.05
CA CYS A 148 -3.97 29.49 4.42
C CYS A 148 -2.85 30.00 5.35
N THR A 149 -1.59 30.02 4.89
CA THR A 149 -0.47 30.55 5.70
C THR A 149 -0.50 32.06 5.84
N PHE A 150 -0.98 32.80 4.83
CA PHE A 150 -1.05 34.27 4.90
C PHE A 150 -2.13 34.74 5.89
N SER A 151 -3.30 34.09 5.94
CA SER A 151 -4.31 34.37 6.98
C SER A 151 -3.82 34.09 8.40
N TYR A 152 -3.00 33.05 8.58
CA TYR A 152 -2.44 32.73 9.90
C TYR A 152 -1.41 33.77 10.33
N TYR A 153 -0.55 34.26 9.44
CA TYR A 153 0.48 35.25 9.80
C TYR A 153 -0.09 36.64 10.07
N THR A 154 -1.15 37.07 9.39
CA THR A 154 -1.80 38.36 9.65
C THR A 154 -2.59 38.40 10.95
N MET A 155 -3.05 37.25 11.47
CA MET A 155 -3.75 37.19 12.76
C MET A 155 -2.82 37.29 13.98
N TYR A 156 -1.53 36.99 13.83
CA TYR A 156 -0.56 36.98 14.94
C TYR A 156 0.45 38.13 14.93
N SER A 157 0.34 39.08 13.99
CA SER A 157 1.29 40.21 13.85
C SER A 157 0.70 41.57 14.24
N THR A 158 -0.43 41.61 14.94
CA THR A 158 -0.99 42.80 15.58
C THR A 158 -1.33 42.49 17.05
N ASN A 159 -0.31 42.45 17.89
CA ASN A 159 -0.38 42.73 19.33
C ASN A 159 0.96 43.31 19.77
#